data_AF-A0A7X6YYQ8-F1
#
_entry.id   AF-A0A7X6YYQ8-F1
#
_cell.length_a   1.000
_cell.length_b   1.000
_cell.length_c   1.000
_cell.angle_alpha   90.00
_cell.angle_beta   90.00
_cell.angle_gamma   90.00
#
_symmetry.space_group_name_H-M   'P 1'
#
loop_
_entity.id
_entity.type
_entity.pdbx_description
1 polymer ?
#
loop_
_entity_poly.entity_id
_entity_poly.type
_entity_poly.pdbx_seq_one_letter_code
_entity_poly.pdbx_strand_id
1 'polypeptide(L)'
;MITSEDLLIVVKKSLLIPEAETFADLEISTLIDSALALVKSTGVSESAIETKEITALVIIYVKTFFGFKSDGAVKELPEAFYFLLKQVALTKGT
;
A
#
# COMPACT_ATOMS: atom_id res chain seq x y z
N MET A 1 -7.40 -14.79 6.17
CA MET A 1 -7.84 -13.70 5.29
C MET A 1 -7.50 -12.43 6.01
N ILE A 2 -6.72 -11.55 5.37
CA ILE A 2 -6.33 -10.25 5.93
C ILE A 2 -7.37 -9.28 5.41
N THR A 3 -8.24 -8.80 6.30
CA THR A 3 -9.29 -7.84 5.96
C THR A 3 -8.70 -6.44 5.71
N SER A 4 -9.48 -5.53 5.12
CA SER A 4 -9.05 -4.12 4.97
C SER A 4 -8.70 -3.48 6.32
N GLU A 5 -9.40 -3.88 7.38
CA GLU A 5 -9.15 -3.46 8.75
C GLU A 5 -7.79 -3.97 9.27
N ASP A 6 -7.41 -5.20 8.91
CA ASP A 6 -6.09 -5.76 9.21
C ASP A 6 -4.96 -5.03 8.47
N LEU A 7 -5.20 -4.60 7.22
CA LEU A 7 -4.26 -3.82 6.42
C LEU A 7 -3.96 -2.47 7.06
N LEU A 8 -4.98 -1.77 7.55
CA LEU A 8 -4.81 -0.51 8.28
C LEU A 8 -3.88 -0.68 9.49
N ILE A 9 -4.11 -1.71 10.31
CA ILE A 9 -3.29 -1.99 11.50
C ILE A 9 -1.84 -2.28 11.11
N VAL A 10 -1.61 -3.09 10.07
CA VAL A 10 -0.26 -3.42 9.58
C VAL A 10 0.46 -2.17 9.06
N VAL A 11 -0.25 -1.32 8.31
CA VAL A 11 0.32 -0.09 7.77
C VAL A 11 0.64 0.91 8.88
N LYS A 12 -0.25 1.10 9.86
CA LYS A 12 0.01 1.94 11.05
C LYS A 12 1.26 1.49 11.80
N LYS A 13 1.39 0.18 12.06
CA LYS A 13 2.61 -0.40 12.67
C LYS A 13 3.86 -0.10 11.83
N SER A 14 3.76 -0.16 10.51
CA SER A 14 4.88 0.16 9.61
C SER A 14 5.29 1.63 9.66
N LEU A 15 4.35 2.54 9.95
CA LEU A 15 4.56 3.98 10.12
C LEU A 15 4.94 4.37 11.56
N LEU A 16 5.08 3.38 12.46
CA LEU A 16 5.30 3.60 13.89
C LEU A 16 4.16 4.38 14.58
N ILE A 17 2.94 4.29 14.04
CA ILE A 17 1.73 4.87 14.61
C ILE A 17 1.04 3.80 15.48
N PRO A 18 0.78 4.07 16.78
CA PRO A 18 0.04 3.16 17.65
C PRO A 18 -1.35 2.83 17.10
N GLU A 19 -1.80 1.60 17.30
CA GLU A 19 -3.11 1.14 16.82
C GLU A 19 -4.28 1.99 17.37
N ALA A 20 -4.15 2.47 18.62
CA ALA A 20 -5.14 3.30 19.28
C ALA A 20 -5.23 4.74 18.75
N GLU A 21 -4.22 5.22 18.00
CA GLU A 21 -4.20 6.59 17.49
C GLU A 21 -4.91 6.67 16.14
N THR A 22 -6.02 7.42 16.06
CA THR A 22 -6.89 7.43 14.86
C THR A 22 -6.76 8.68 13.99
N PHE A 23 -5.91 9.63 14.37
CA PHE A 23 -5.78 10.93 13.69
C PHE A 23 -5.40 10.83 12.20
N ALA A 24 -4.70 9.76 11.82
CA ALA A 24 -4.21 9.51 10.46
C ALA A 24 -5.01 8.43 9.72
N ASP A 25 -6.02 7.81 10.34
CA ASP A 25 -6.67 6.62 9.79
C ASP A 25 -7.35 6.90 8.44
N LEU A 26 -7.96 8.08 8.28
CA LEU A 26 -8.61 8.48 7.04
C LEU A 26 -7.59 8.63 5.89
N GLU A 27 -6.47 9.29 6.15
CA GLU A 27 -5.41 9.50 5.16
C GLU A 27 -4.77 8.15 4.79
N ILE A 28 -4.43 7.33 5.77
CA ILE A 28 -3.83 6.00 5.57
C ILE A 28 -4.78 5.11 4.76
N SER A 29 -6.07 5.08 5.10
CA SER A 29 -7.06 4.27 4.39
C SER A 29 -7.19 4.72 2.93
N THR A 30 -7.21 6.03 2.68
CA THR A 30 -7.25 6.59 1.32
C THR A 30 -6.02 6.18 0.50
N LEU A 31 -4.83 6.17 1.12
CA LEU A 31 -3.60 5.74 0.47
C LEU A 31 -3.58 4.22 0.21
N ILE A 32 -4.12 3.43 1.14
CA ILE A 32 -4.30 1.98 0.96
C ILE A 32 -5.20 1.70 -0.23
N ASP A 33 -6.37 2.36 -0.30
CA ASP A 33 -7.31 2.20 -1.42
C ASP A 33 -6.69 2.59 -2.75
N SER A 34 -5.91 3.68 -2.77
CA SER A 34 -5.18 4.12 -3.96
C SER A 34 -4.12 3.09 -4.39
N ALA A 35 -3.37 2.52 -3.45
CA ALA A 35 -2.39 1.49 -3.74
C ALA A 35 -3.05 0.22 -4.29
N LEU A 36 -4.17 -0.21 -3.71
CA LEU A 36 -4.93 -1.37 -4.17
C LEU A 36 -5.53 -1.14 -5.56
N ALA A 37 -6.06 0.06 -5.84
CA ALA A 37 -6.56 0.42 -7.16
C ALA A 37 -5.44 0.34 -8.22
N LEU A 38 -4.23 0.83 -7.89
CA LEU A 38 -3.07 0.71 -8.76
C LEU A 38 -2.71 -0.74 -9.04
N VAL A 39 -2.65 -1.60 -8.01
CA VAL A 39 -2.39 -3.04 -8.16
C VAL A 39 -3.46 -3.71 -9.02
N LYS A 40 -4.75 -3.44 -8.78
CA LYS A 40 -5.85 -3.97 -9.58
C LYS A 40 -5.73 -3.58 -11.05
N SER A 41 -5.30 -2.35 -11.34
CA SER A 41 -5.12 -1.85 -12.70
C SER A 41 -4.09 -2.64 -13.52
N THR A 42 -3.18 -3.39 -12.88
CA THR A 42 -2.18 -4.22 -13.57
C THR A 42 -2.69 -5.63 -13.90
N GLY A 43 -3.97 -5.93 -13.69
CA GLY A 43 -4.59 -7.22 -14.01
C GLY A 43 -4.43 -8.28 -12.92
N VAL A 44 -4.04 -7.89 -11.71
CA VAL A 44 -3.96 -8.81 -10.56
C VAL A 44 -5.37 -9.22 -10.14
N SER A 45 -5.60 -10.53 -10.03
CA SER A 45 -6.88 -11.10 -9.60
C SER A 45 -7.26 -10.68 -8.17
N GLU A 46 -8.58 -10.52 -7.90
CA GLU A 46 -9.04 -10.09 -6.58
C GLU A 46 -8.70 -11.10 -5.46
N SER A 47 -8.60 -12.38 -5.80
CA SER A 47 -8.18 -13.43 -4.85
C SER A 47 -6.73 -13.30 -4.39
N ALA A 48 -5.90 -12.53 -5.10
CA ALA A 48 -4.50 -12.29 -4.76
C ALA A 48 -4.27 -11.02 -3.92
N ILE A 49 -5.31 -10.21 -3.67
CA ILE A 49 -5.21 -8.92 -2.98
C ILE A 49 -4.79 -9.06 -1.51
N GLU A 50 -5.15 -10.18 -0.88
CA GLU A 50 -4.82 -10.46 0.52
C GLU A 50 -3.47 -11.19 0.70
N THR A 51 -2.60 -11.15 -0.31
CA THR A 51 -1.29 -11.81 -0.25
C THR A 51 -0.23 -10.89 0.37
N LYS A 52 0.82 -11.50 0.95
CA LYS A 52 1.91 -10.76 1.61
C LYS A 52 2.63 -9.82 0.65
N GLU A 53 2.71 -10.20 -0.62
CA GLU A 53 3.30 -9.44 -1.71
C GLU A 53 2.52 -8.13 -1.97
N ILE A 54 1.18 -8.19 -1.97
CA ILE A 54 0.33 -7.00 -2.09
C ILE A 54 0.45 -6.13 -0.84
N THR A 55 0.44 -6.73 0.36
CA THR A 55 0.67 -5.97 1.59
C THR A 55 1.99 -5.20 1.56
N ALA A 56 3.06 -5.80 1.04
CA ALA A 56 4.34 -5.13 0.88
C ALA A 56 4.27 -3.94 -0.10
N LEU A 57 3.59 -4.11 -1.24
CA LEU A 57 3.36 -3.02 -2.21
C LEU A 57 2.57 -1.86 -1.56
N VAL A 58 1.50 -2.18 -0.83
CA VAL A 58 0.70 -1.17 -0.10
C VAL A 58 1.56 -0.43 0.91
N ILE A 59 2.37 -1.12 1.72
CA ILE A 59 3.26 -0.48 2.69
C ILE A 59 4.25 0.48 2.00
N ILE A 60 4.88 0.06 0.90
CA ILE A 60 5.82 0.91 0.15
C ILE A 60 5.09 2.15 -0.37
N TYR A 61 3.91 1.98 -0.98
CA TYR A 61 3.11 3.06 -1.52
C TYR A 61 2.72 4.06 -0.42
N VAL A 62 2.12 3.58 0.68
CA VAL A 62 1.69 4.43 1.78
C VAL A 62 2.89 5.15 2.41
N LYS A 63 4.00 4.46 2.71
CA LYS A 63 5.21 5.13 3.24
C LYS A 63 5.77 6.19 2.30
N THR A 64 5.63 5.97 0.99
CA THR A 64 6.07 6.93 -0.01
C THR A 64 5.19 8.16 0.01
N PHE A 65 3.88 8.06 0.20
CA PHE A 65 2.98 9.22 0.07
C PHE A 65 2.47 9.80 1.38
N PHE A 66 2.59 9.08 2.49
CA PHE A 66 2.16 9.53 3.80
C PHE A 66 3.00 10.72 4.26
N GLY A 67 2.32 11.81 4.61
CA GLY A 67 2.93 13.09 4.97
C GLY A 67 3.61 13.82 3.80
N PHE A 68 3.98 15.07 4.03
CA PHE A 68 4.53 15.96 3.00
C PHE A 68 6.06 15.94 2.98
N LYS A 69 6.68 16.21 1.83
CA LYS A 69 8.07 16.69 1.83
C LYS A 69 8.07 18.15 2.32
N SER A 70 9.10 18.53 3.06
CA SER A 70 9.30 19.91 3.55
C SER A 70 9.46 20.93 2.42
N ASP A 71 9.82 20.47 1.22
CA ASP A 71 10.03 21.28 0.01
C ASP A 71 8.78 21.36 -0.90
N GLY A 72 7.66 20.72 -0.53
CA GLY A 72 6.45 20.69 -1.33
C GLY A 72 6.53 19.83 -2.61
N ALA A 73 7.63 19.12 -2.84
CA ALA A 73 7.79 18.27 -4.00
C ALA A 73 7.00 16.94 -3.85
N VAL A 74 6.63 16.35 -4.99
CA VAL A 74 5.99 15.03 -5.03
C VAL A 74 7.05 13.97 -4.66
N LYS A 75 6.67 12.99 -3.83
CA LYS A 75 7.49 11.81 -3.53
C LYS A 75 7.31 10.81 -4.68
N GLU A 76 8.41 10.29 -5.20
CA GLU A 76 8.38 9.29 -6.26
C GLU A 76 8.42 7.89 -5.66
N LEU A 77 7.74 6.94 -6.30
CA LEU A 77 7.81 5.54 -5.91
C LEU A 77 9.20 4.99 -6.20
N PRO A 78 9.79 4.20 -5.28
CA PRO A 78 11.11 3.62 -5.50
C PRO A 78 11.06 2.60 -6.64
N GLU A 79 12.17 2.44 -7.38
CA GLU A 79 12.26 1.47 -8.50
C GLU A 79 11.86 0.04 -8.09
N ALA A 80 12.22 -0.36 -6.86
CA ALA A 80 11.85 -1.64 -6.28
C ALA A 80 10.33 -1.88 -6.24
N PHE A 81 9.51 -0.82 -6.10
CA PHE A 81 8.05 -0.93 -6.15
C PHE A 81 7.59 -1.45 -7.51
N TYR A 82 8.09 -0.84 -8.60
CA TYR A 82 7.70 -1.22 -9.96
C TYR A 82 8.17 -2.63 -10.31
N PHE A 83 9.35 -3.02 -9.85
CA PHE A 83 9.85 -4.38 -10.02
C PHE A 83 8.93 -5.40 -9.36
N LEU A 84 8.57 -5.18 -8.08
CA LEU A 84 7.66 -6.07 -7.35
C LEU A 84 6.26 -6.10 -7.98
N LEU A 85 5.73 -4.94 -8.38
CA LEU A 85 4.43 -4.85 -9.03
C LEU A 85 4.39 -5.68 -10.31
N LYS A 86 5.46 -5.62 -11.12
CA LYS A 86 5.60 -6.43 -12.33
C LYS A 86 5.67 -7.93 -12.01
N GLN A 87 6.43 -8.32 -10.98
CA GLN A 87 6.50 -9.71 -10.55
C GLN A 87 5.15 -10.26 -10.11
N VAL A 88 4.41 -9.49 -9.32
CA VAL A 88 3.05 -9.84 -8.90
C VAL A 88 2.11 -9.96 -10.10
N ALA A 89 2.11 -8.98 -11.01
CA ALA A 89 1.27 -9.02 -12.20
C ALA A 89 1.55 -10.25 -13.07
N LEU A 90 2.81 -10.69 -13.18
CA LEU A 90 3.18 -11.88 -13.94
C LEU A 90 2.83 -13.21 -13.25
N THR A 91 2.78 -13.24 -11.93
CA THR A 91 2.60 -14.48 -11.15
C THR A 91 1.19 -14.67 -10.61
N LYS A 92 0.43 -13.57 -10.49
CA LYS A 92 -0.92 -13.49 -9.92
C LYS A 92 -1.92 -12.80 -10.86
N GLY A 93 -1.46 -12.37 -12.03
CA GLY A 93 -2.31 -11.93 -13.12
C GLY A 93 -3.05 -13.11 -13.74
N THR A 94 -4.27 -12.85 -14.15
CA THR A 94 -5.15 -13.79 -14.88
C THR A 94 -5.37 -13.30 -16.28
#